data_AF-A0A947H9T8-F1
#
_entry.id   AF-A0A947H9T8-F1
#
_cell.length_a   1.000
_cell.length_b   1.000
_cell.length_c   1.000
_cell.angle_alpha   90.00
_cell.angle_beta   90.00
_cell.angle_gamma   90.00
#
_symmetry.space_group_name_H-M   'P 1'
#
loop_
_entity.id
_entity.type
_entity.pdbx_description
1 polymer ?
#
loop_
_entity_poly.entity_id
_entity_poly.type
_entity_poly.pdbx_seq_one_letter_code
_entity_poly.pdbx_strand_id
1 'polypeptide(L)'
;MKTEWTSDNPNNDKALPTPDLAQRFGVRFVAPQESLQISARAQDLYFYTLYAGAHTISVERGDCVFYLSQDKQEAMLKRGPIDITSPWLATVIRGYMPENKTSGLSTQANLPYVNGCATRQVFPPERVGDPTLQLLDMPPYSSEQVHHIHSTVRIVYVLQGHGWCHVGMDKHSFKTELFPGQIILLEKMCPHHFETDGERLIVLPLHVFSSVGPQEKAHPMFHGTYQIG
;
A
#
# COMPACT_ATOMS: atom_id res chain seq x y z
N MET A 1 17.29 -31.58 25.26
CA MET A 1 17.44 -30.27 25.94
C MET A 1 16.38 -29.36 25.35
N LYS A 2 15.25 -29.18 26.06
CA LYS A 2 14.19 -28.23 25.70
C LYS A 2 14.63 -26.87 26.23
N THR A 3 14.82 -25.89 25.36
CA THR A 3 14.95 -24.49 25.78
C THR A 3 13.60 -23.83 25.60
N GLU A 4 12.92 -23.64 26.73
CA GLU A 4 11.74 -22.80 26.86
C GLU A 4 12.13 -21.35 26.58
N TRP A 5 11.45 -20.73 25.62
CA TRP A 5 11.49 -19.28 25.42
C TRP A 5 10.44 -18.67 26.33
N THR A 6 10.87 -18.12 27.46
CA THR A 6 10.06 -17.19 28.25
C THR A 6 10.45 -15.76 27.84
N SER A 7 9.55 -15.06 27.16
CA SER A 7 9.72 -13.65 26.81
C SER A 7 8.72 -12.79 27.57
N ASP A 8 8.89 -12.72 28.89
CA ASP A 8 8.24 -11.70 29.73
C ASP A 8 9.15 -10.47 29.78
N ASN A 9 8.96 -9.53 28.86
CA ASN A 9 9.53 -8.18 28.96
C ASN A 9 8.39 -7.16 29.14
N PRO A 10 8.13 -6.67 30.37
CA PRO A 10 6.96 -5.87 30.71
C PRO A 10 7.00 -4.40 30.22
N ASN A 11 7.85 -4.08 29.24
CA ASN A 11 8.03 -2.71 28.73
C ASN A 11 7.60 -2.50 27.26
N ASN A 12 6.96 -3.48 26.61
CA ASN A 12 6.64 -3.40 25.18
C ASN A 12 5.25 -2.85 24.83
N ASP A 13 4.41 -2.52 25.82
CA ASP A 13 3.00 -2.17 25.60
C ASP A 13 2.71 -0.66 25.50
N LYS A 14 3.74 0.20 25.45
CA LYS A 14 3.52 1.63 25.17
C LYS A 14 3.77 1.91 23.69
N ALA A 15 2.68 2.08 22.95
CA ALA A 15 2.72 2.63 21.60
C ALA A 15 3.55 3.93 21.60
N LEU A 16 4.63 3.98 20.82
CA LEU A 16 5.41 5.19 20.66
C LEU A 16 4.58 6.22 19.85
N PRO A 17 4.68 7.52 20.19
CA PRO A 17 4.06 8.55 19.38
C PRO A 17 4.62 8.53 17.95
N THR A 18 3.75 8.73 16.96
CA THR A 18 4.02 8.65 15.51
C THR A 18 5.30 9.37 15.04
N PRO A 19 5.68 10.56 15.58
CA PRO A 19 6.91 11.24 15.19
C PRO A 19 8.19 10.43 15.44
N ASP A 20 8.25 9.63 16.51
CA ASP A 20 9.43 8.83 16.85
C ASP A 20 9.57 7.61 15.91
N LEU A 21 8.45 6.99 15.53
CA LEU A 21 8.44 5.88 14.57
C LEU A 21 8.83 6.33 13.16
N ALA A 22 8.41 7.54 12.75
CA ALA A 22 8.77 8.12 11.46
C ALA A 22 10.27 8.40 11.36
N GLN A 23 10.89 8.87 12.44
CA GLN A 23 12.32 9.14 12.47
C GLN A 23 13.15 7.85 12.54
N ARG A 24 12.72 6.87 13.34
CA ARG A 24 13.50 5.64 13.58
C ARG A 24 13.36 4.60 12.48
N PHE A 25 12.13 4.37 12.01
CA PHE A 25 11.82 3.27 11.10
C PHE A 25 11.21 3.73 9.78
N GLY A 26 10.88 5.01 9.65
CA GLY A 26 10.30 5.53 8.41
C GLY A 26 8.85 5.14 8.22
N VAL A 27 8.07 4.94 9.29
CA VAL A 27 6.62 4.75 9.17
C VAL A 27 5.87 5.99 9.67
N ARG A 28 4.83 6.39 8.96
CA ARG A 28 3.86 7.38 9.44
C ARG A 28 2.46 6.80 9.35
N PHE A 29 1.71 6.90 10.45
CA PHE A 29 0.30 6.60 10.50
C PHE A 29 -0.47 7.91 10.52
N VAL A 30 -1.39 8.10 9.58
CA VAL A 30 -2.22 9.30 9.47
C VAL A 30 -3.65 8.90 9.77
N ALA A 31 -4.25 9.51 10.79
CA ALA A 31 -5.62 9.20 11.18
C ALA A 31 -6.63 9.73 10.14
N PRO A 32 -7.83 9.12 10.02
CA PRO A 32 -8.83 9.52 9.02
C PRO A 32 -9.25 11.00 9.05
N GLN A 33 -9.14 11.64 10.21
CA GLN A 33 -9.48 13.05 10.44
C GLN A 33 -8.35 14.02 10.14
N GLU A 34 -7.13 13.53 9.95
CA GLU A 34 -5.97 14.37 9.65
C GLU A 34 -5.95 14.74 8.16
N SER A 35 -5.54 15.97 7.88
CA SER A 35 -5.31 16.46 6.52
C SER A 35 -3.88 16.96 6.41
N LEU A 36 -3.09 16.32 5.55
CA LEU A 36 -1.68 16.66 5.34
C LEU A 36 -1.18 16.25 3.96
N GLN A 37 -0.10 16.90 3.54
CA GLN A 37 0.59 16.61 2.29
C GLN A 37 2.03 16.17 2.58
N ILE A 38 2.45 15.05 1.96
CA ILE A 38 3.81 14.52 2.07
C ILE A 38 4.33 14.23 0.66
N SER A 39 5.49 14.79 0.33
CA SER A 39 6.15 14.53 -0.95
C SER A 39 7.42 13.71 -0.77
N ALA A 40 7.84 13.06 -1.85
CA ALA A 40 9.14 12.41 -1.95
C ALA A 40 10.29 13.36 -1.54
N ARG A 41 11.33 12.80 -0.94
CA ARG A 41 12.51 13.55 -0.50
C ARG A 41 13.40 13.83 -1.71
N ALA A 42 14.27 14.84 -1.61
CA ALA A 42 15.17 15.23 -2.69
C ALA A 42 16.09 14.08 -3.18
N GLN A 43 16.39 13.13 -2.31
CA GLN A 43 17.24 11.96 -2.58
C GLN A 43 16.47 10.69 -2.98
N ASP A 44 15.15 10.77 -3.14
CA ASP A 44 14.36 9.63 -3.60
C ASP A 44 14.41 9.52 -5.13
N LEU A 45 14.55 8.29 -5.63
CA LEU A 45 14.60 8.03 -7.07
C LEU A 45 13.23 8.22 -7.75
N TYR A 46 12.15 8.03 -6.99
CA TYR A 46 10.78 8.13 -7.49
C TYR A 46 10.08 9.29 -6.80
N PHE A 47 9.53 10.20 -7.58
CA PHE A 47 8.78 11.33 -7.06
C PHE A 47 7.30 10.98 -6.93
N TYR A 48 6.75 11.24 -5.74
CA TYR A 48 5.33 11.16 -5.45
C TYR A 48 4.92 12.32 -4.55
N THR A 49 3.63 12.61 -4.51
CA THR A 49 3.02 13.45 -3.46
C THR A 49 1.74 12.78 -2.97
N LEU A 50 1.74 12.42 -1.70
CA LEU A 50 0.58 11.94 -0.95
C LEU A 50 -0.18 13.14 -0.40
N TYR A 51 -1.47 13.18 -0.68
CA TYR A 51 -2.48 14.02 -0.05
C TYR A 51 -3.34 13.12 0.82
N ALA A 52 -3.15 13.17 2.14
CA ALA A 52 -3.94 12.40 3.10
C ALA A 52 -5.12 13.25 3.58
N GLY A 53 -6.33 12.70 3.58
CA GLY A 53 -7.55 13.45 3.87
C GLY A 53 -8.05 14.27 2.67
N ALA A 54 -9.05 15.12 2.91
CA ALA A 54 -9.74 15.86 1.86
C ALA A 54 -8.86 16.95 1.22
N HIS A 55 -8.66 16.87 -0.10
CA HIS A 55 -7.85 17.82 -0.88
C HIS A 55 -8.44 18.08 -2.27
N THR A 56 -8.30 19.31 -2.75
CA THR A 56 -8.43 19.66 -4.18
C THR A 56 -7.04 19.70 -4.79
N ILE A 57 -6.85 18.98 -5.89
CA ILE A 57 -5.52 18.69 -6.45
C ILE A 57 -5.55 18.96 -7.95
N SER A 58 -4.63 19.81 -8.41
CA SER A 58 -4.32 20.00 -9.82
C SER A 58 -3.22 19.05 -10.22
N VAL A 59 -3.52 18.12 -11.13
CA VAL A 59 -2.56 17.16 -11.68
C VAL A 59 -2.05 17.71 -13.00
N GLU A 60 -0.74 17.86 -13.14
CA GLU A 60 -0.10 18.43 -14.32
C GLU A 60 -0.03 17.43 -15.48
N ARG A 61 0.10 17.94 -16.71
CA ARG A 61 0.43 17.09 -17.87
C ARG A 61 1.80 16.44 -17.65
N GLY A 62 1.87 15.12 -17.76
CA GLY A 62 3.08 14.36 -17.44
C GLY A 62 2.89 13.44 -16.23
N ASP A 63 1.88 13.73 -15.41
CA ASP A 63 1.67 13.08 -14.12
C ASP A 63 0.33 12.33 -14.10
N CYS A 64 0.16 11.49 -13.09
CA CYS A 64 -1.11 10.83 -12.80
C CYS A 64 -1.44 10.86 -11.31
N VAL A 65 -2.69 10.58 -10.99
CA VAL A 65 -3.18 10.51 -9.61
C VAL A 65 -3.95 9.22 -9.37
N PHE A 66 -3.65 8.58 -8.24
CA PHE A 66 -4.40 7.46 -7.67
C PHE A 66 -5.25 7.98 -6.51
N TYR A 67 -6.55 7.70 -6.51
CA TYR A 67 -7.47 8.13 -5.45
C TYR A 67 -8.71 7.24 -5.39
N LEU A 68 -9.59 7.47 -4.41
CA LEU A 68 -10.82 6.70 -4.21
C LEU A 68 -12.07 7.52 -4.49
N SER A 69 -13.14 6.85 -4.92
CA SER A 69 -14.48 7.43 -4.97
C SER A 69 -14.97 7.84 -3.58
N GLN A 70 -15.98 8.73 -3.54
CA GLN A 70 -16.53 9.23 -2.28
C GLN A 70 -17.10 8.11 -1.40
N ASP A 71 -17.71 7.08 -1.97
CA ASP A 71 -18.25 5.92 -1.24
C ASP A 71 -17.22 4.80 -0.98
N LYS A 72 -15.96 5.00 -1.41
CA LYS A 72 -14.84 4.04 -1.31
C LYS A 72 -15.11 2.72 -2.04
N GLN A 73 -16.06 2.68 -2.97
CA GLN A 73 -16.38 1.49 -3.76
C GLN A 73 -15.53 1.37 -5.02
N GLU A 74 -14.86 2.44 -5.44
CA GLU A 74 -14.01 2.45 -6.62
C GLU A 74 -12.65 3.09 -6.33
N ALA A 75 -11.61 2.52 -6.93
CA ALA A 75 -10.33 3.19 -7.11
C ALA A 75 -10.29 3.86 -8.49
N MET A 76 -9.62 5.01 -8.56
CA MET A 76 -9.50 5.84 -9.75
C MET A 76 -8.03 6.12 -10.04
N LEU A 77 -7.65 6.00 -11.32
CA LEU A 77 -6.36 6.39 -11.85
C LEU A 77 -6.62 7.36 -13.00
N LYS A 78 -6.17 8.61 -12.85
CA LYS A 78 -6.37 9.66 -13.86
C LYS A 78 -5.04 10.34 -14.21
N ARG A 79 -4.78 10.58 -15.50
CA ARG A 79 -3.64 11.38 -15.97
C ARG A 79 -4.01 12.85 -16.06
N GLY A 80 -3.04 13.72 -15.80
CA GLY A 80 -3.20 15.16 -16.02
C GLY A 80 -3.20 15.55 -17.51
N PRO A 81 -3.62 16.79 -17.83
CA PRO A 81 -4.05 17.82 -16.90
C PRO A 81 -5.50 17.62 -16.41
N ILE A 82 -5.72 17.64 -15.09
CA ILE A 82 -7.06 17.55 -14.49
C ILE A 82 -7.06 18.14 -13.08
N ASP A 83 -8.16 18.77 -12.69
CA ASP A 83 -8.44 19.11 -11.30
C ASP A 83 -9.38 18.05 -10.70
N ILE A 84 -9.00 17.50 -9.54
CA ILE A 84 -9.83 16.55 -8.80
C ILE A 84 -10.07 17.04 -7.38
N THR A 85 -11.14 16.55 -6.75
CA THR A 85 -11.30 16.59 -5.30
C THR A 85 -11.28 15.16 -4.80
N SER A 86 -10.32 14.85 -3.92
CA SER A 86 -10.27 13.56 -3.24
C SER A 86 -10.68 13.74 -1.78
N PRO A 87 -11.71 13.04 -1.28
CA PRO A 87 -12.16 13.17 0.11
C PRO A 87 -11.34 12.35 1.12
N TRP A 88 -10.57 11.35 0.67
CA TRP A 88 -9.95 10.34 1.55
C TRP A 88 -8.42 10.32 1.45
N LEU A 89 -7.92 10.11 0.24
CA LEU A 89 -6.52 10.17 -0.10
C LEU A 89 -6.34 10.37 -1.59
N ALA A 90 -5.23 10.97 -1.99
CA ALA A 90 -4.76 10.92 -3.35
C ALA A 90 -3.24 10.84 -3.38
N THR A 91 -2.68 10.12 -4.34
CA THR A 91 -1.24 10.11 -4.57
C THR A 91 -0.96 10.51 -6.01
N VAL A 92 -0.27 11.62 -6.19
CA VAL A 92 0.24 12.06 -7.48
C VAL A 92 1.59 11.39 -7.72
N ILE A 93 1.75 10.75 -8.88
CA ILE A 93 3.03 10.20 -9.36
C ILE A 93 3.49 11.04 -10.55
N ARG A 94 4.75 11.49 -10.48
CA ARG A 94 5.33 12.31 -11.54
C ARG A 94 5.95 11.49 -12.64
N GLY A 95 5.72 11.89 -13.89
CA GLY A 95 6.35 11.26 -15.06
C GLY A 95 5.75 9.91 -15.46
N TYR A 96 4.55 9.58 -14.99
CA TYR A 96 3.80 8.38 -15.37
C TYR A 96 2.39 8.79 -15.86
N MET A 97 2.08 8.51 -17.13
CA MET A 97 0.80 8.89 -17.76
C MET A 97 0.06 7.67 -18.34
N PRO A 98 -0.42 6.74 -17.51
CA PRO A 98 -1.25 5.64 -17.98
C PRO A 98 -2.57 6.15 -18.55
N GLU A 99 -3.34 5.26 -19.18
CA GLU A 99 -4.74 5.56 -19.48
C GLU A 99 -5.56 5.79 -18.20
N ASN A 100 -6.67 6.52 -18.35
CA ASN A 100 -7.59 6.73 -17.25
C ASN A 100 -8.30 5.40 -16.94
N LYS A 101 -8.22 4.94 -15.70
CA LYS A 101 -8.86 3.70 -15.24
C LYS A 101 -9.75 3.96 -14.03
N THR A 102 -10.76 3.12 -13.91
CA THR A 102 -11.59 2.99 -12.71
C THR A 102 -11.72 1.49 -12.43
N SER A 103 -11.60 1.07 -11.18
CA SER A 103 -11.75 -0.33 -10.78
C SER A 103 -12.64 -0.40 -9.54
N GLY A 104 -13.69 -1.21 -9.61
CA GLY A 104 -14.51 -1.53 -8.45
C GLY A 104 -13.69 -2.27 -7.39
N LEU A 105 -13.99 -2.02 -6.12
CA LEU A 105 -13.33 -2.60 -4.96
C LEU A 105 -14.15 -3.73 -4.32
N SER A 106 -15.36 -3.99 -4.81
CA SER A 106 -16.24 -5.07 -4.32
C SER A 106 -15.71 -6.47 -4.65
N THR A 107 -14.92 -6.62 -5.73
CA THR A 107 -14.25 -7.89 -6.03
C THR A 107 -13.08 -8.10 -5.06
N GLN A 108 -13.17 -9.18 -4.28
CA GLN A 108 -12.15 -9.63 -3.34
C GLN A 108 -10.86 -10.07 -4.04
N ALA A 109 -9.90 -10.55 -3.25
CA ALA A 109 -8.67 -11.14 -3.74
C ALA A 109 -8.93 -12.31 -4.72
N ASN A 110 -8.14 -12.37 -5.79
CA ASN A 110 -8.27 -13.38 -6.85
C ASN A 110 -6.93 -14.02 -7.24
N LEU A 111 -5.84 -13.63 -6.60
CA LEU A 111 -4.54 -14.28 -6.69
C LEU A 111 -4.32 -15.22 -5.50
N PRO A 112 -3.41 -16.20 -5.62
CA PRO A 112 -3.14 -17.16 -4.56
C PRO A 112 -2.82 -16.49 -3.21
N TYR A 113 -3.22 -17.16 -2.12
CA TYR A 113 -2.85 -16.77 -0.78
C TYR A 113 -1.34 -16.97 -0.58
N VAL A 114 -0.64 -15.89 -0.28
CA VAL A 114 0.81 -15.86 -0.10
C VAL A 114 1.12 -14.96 1.09
N ASN A 115 1.92 -15.48 2.02
CA ASN A 115 2.45 -14.70 3.14
C ASN A 115 1.32 -14.03 3.95
N GLY A 116 0.37 -14.80 4.50
CA GLY A 116 -0.68 -14.24 5.35
C GLY A 116 -1.80 -13.46 4.65
N CYS A 117 -1.80 -13.35 3.31
CA CYS A 117 -2.80 -12.57 2.59
C CYS A 117 -3.15 -13.13 1.21
N ALA A 118 -4.38 -12.93 0.77
CA ALA A 118 -4.78 -13.07 -0.62
C ALA A 118 -4.74 -11.68 -1.29
N THR A 119 -4.42 -11.62 -2.58
CA THR A 119 -4.21 -10.33 -3.27
C THR A 119 -5.04 -10.20 -4.55
N ARG A 120 -5.29 -8.95 -4.95
CA ARG A 120 -5.77 -8.59 -6.29
C ARG A 120 -5.01 -7.36 -6.79
N GLN A 121 -4.64 -7.35 -8.06
CA GLN A 121 -4.15 -6.14 -8.71
C GLN A 121 -5.35 -5.26 -9.07
N VAL A 122 -5.51 -4.11 -8.41
CA VAL A 122 -6.57 -3.13 -8.72
C VAL A 122 -6.19 -2.38 -9.99
N PHE A 123 -4.95 -1.89 -10.05
CA PHE A 123 -4.32 -1.37 -11.25
C PHE A 123 -2.96 -2.05 -11.41
N PRO A 124 -2.84 -3.09 -12.26
CA PRO A 124 -1.54 -3.69 -12.54
C PRO A 124 -0.62 -2.67 -13.22
N PRO A 125 0.70 -2.80 -13.03
CA PRO A 125 1.67 -1.92 -13.70
C PRO A 125 1.71 -2.24 -15.19
N GLU A 126 1.83 -1.24 -16.06
CA GLU A 126 1.89 -1.44 -17.53
C GLU A 126 3.22 -2.07 -17.95
N ARG A 127 4.31 -1.67 -17.30
CA ARG A 127 5.65 -2.23 -17.46
C ARG A 127 6.28 -2.51 -16.10
N VAL A 128 7.31 -3.34 -16.12
CA VAL A 128 8.17 -3.47 -14.94
C VAL A 128 8.72 -2.10 -14.56
N GLY A 129 8.52 -1.74 -13.30
CA GLY A 129 8.91 -0.46 -12.71
C GLY A 129 7.82 0.59 -12.65
N ASP A 130 6.70 0.40 -13.35
CA ASP A 130 5.56 1.32 -13.21
C ASP A 130 4.87 1.14 -11.84
N PRO A 131 4.16 2.18 -11.34
CA PRO A 131 3.35 2.08 -10.15
C PRO A 131 2.26 1.01 -10.25
N THR A 132 1.90 0.41 -9.12
CA THR A 132 0.76 -0.53 -9.03
C THR A 132 -0.08 -0.26 -7.80
N LEU A 133 -1.39 -0.41 -7.93
CA LEU A 133 -2.33 -0.41 -6.80
C LEU A 133 -2.85 -1.83 -6.59
N GLN A 134 -2.73 -2.31 -5.36
CA GLN A 134 -3.19 -3.63 -4.97
C GLN A 134 -4.32 -3.54 -3.96
N LEU A 135 -5.03 -4.66 -3.82
CA LEU A 135 -5.90 -4.96 -2.70
C LEU A 135 -5.32 -6.19 -2.00
N LEU A 136 -5.08 -6.08 -0.71
CA LEU A 136 -4.71 -7.20 0.14
C LEU A 136 -5.88 -7.53 1.06
N ASP A 137 -6.19 -8.82 1.14
CA ASP A 137 -7.24 -9.38 1.98
C ASP A 137 -6.60 -10.35 2.96
N MET A 138 -6.50 -9.92 4.22
CA MET A 138 -5.92 -10.71 5.31
C MET A 138 -7.06 -11.27 6.16
N PRO A 139 -7.27 -12.60 6.16
CA PRO A 139 -8.32 -13.21 6.98
C PRO A 139 -8.02 -13.06 8.48
N PRO A 140 -9.00 -13.26 9.37
CA PRO A 140 -8.76 -13.30 10.81
C PRO A 140 -7.64 -14.28 11.18
N TYR A 141 -6.89 -13.94 12.24
CA TYR A 141 -5.81 -14.73 12.83
C TYR A 141 -4.63 -14.98 11.88
N SER A 142 -4.34 -14.03 10.99
CA SER A 142 -3.19 -14.09 10.09
C SER A 142 -1.97 -13.45 10.73
N SER A 143 -0.93 -14.23 10.98
CA SER A 143 0.38 -13.76 11.46
C SER A 143 1.55 -14.28 10.61
N GLU A 144 1.24 -14.84 9.44
CA GLU A 144 2.22 -15.50 8.58
C GLU A 144 3.02 -14.53 7.73
N GLN A 145 2.68 -13.24 7.70
CA GLN A 145 3.47 -12.25 6.99
C GLN A 145 4.88 -12.18 7.56
N VAL A 146 5.84 -12.68 6.79
CA VAL A 146 7.26 -12.56 7.12
C VAL A 146 7.61 -11.08 7.22
N HIS A 147 8.34 -10.74 8.27
CA HIS A 147 8.88 -9.40 8.47
C HIS A 147 9.79 -9.03 7.30
N HIS A 148 9.49 -7.92 6.60
CA HIS A 148 10.14 -7.61 5.33
C HIS A 148 10.35 -6.11 5.12
N ILE A 149 11.08 -5.78 4.06
CA ILE A 149 11.39 -4.41 3.64
C ILE A 149 11.15 -4.26 2.14
N HIS A 150 10.90 -3.02 1.70
CA HIS A 150 10.85 -2.65 0.28
C HIS A 150 11.86 -1.55 0.01
N SER A 151 12.53 -1.59 -1.14
CA SER A 151 13.49 -0.55 -1.55
C SER A 151 12.82 0.77 -1.97
N THR A 152 11.49 0.79 -2.05
CA THR A 152 10.66 1.93 -2.47
C THR A 152 9.49 2.12 -1.52
N VAL A 153 8.91 3.31 -1.54
CA VAL A 153 7.80 3.70 -0.67
C VAL A 153 6.54 2.88 -0.97
N ARG A 154 5.77 2.60 0.09
CA ARG A 154 4.41 2.07 0.02
C ARG A 154 3.46 3.02 0.74
N ILE A 155 2.34 3.32 0.10
CA ILE A 155 1.26 4.12 0.67
C ILE A 155 0.06 3.20 0.82
N VAL A 156 -0.34 2.90 2.05
CA VAL A 156 -1.37 1.92 2.34
C VAL A 156 -2.59 2.65 2.88
N TYR A 157 -3.76 2.39 2.30
CA TYR A 157 -5.03 2.83 2.86
C TYR A 157 -5.78 1.65 3.48
N VAL A 158 -6.23 1.78 4.73
CA VAL A 158 -7.06 0.76 5.37
C VAL A 158 -8.50 0.93 4.90
N LEU A 159 -8.97 -0.02 4.08
CA LEU A 159 -10.30 0.03 3.49
C LEU A 159 -11.37 -0.47 4.46
N GLN A 160 -11.13 -1.61 5.13
CA GLN A 160 -12.09 -2.25 6.01
C GLN A 160 -11.38 -3.10 7.08
N GLY A 161 -12.06 -3.25 8.22
CA GLY A 161 -11.71 -4.20 9.25
C GLY A 161 -10.62 -3.68 10.18
N HIS A 162 -9.95 -4.60 10.85
CA HIS A 162 -9.03 -4.30 11.94
C HIS A 162 -7.81 -5.23 11.90
N GLY A 163 -6.68 -4.70 12.32
CA GLY A 163 -5.48 -5.49 12.51
C GLY A 163 -4.35 -4.65 13.07
N TRP A 164 -3.13 -5.08 12.82
CA TRP A 164 -1.95 -4.53 13.45
C TRP A 164 -0.81 -4.37 12.45
N CYS A 165 -0.09 -3.26 12.54
CA CYS A 165 1.18 -3.06 11.86
C CYS A 165 2.33 -3.18 12.86
N HIS A 166 3.22 -4.11 12.58
CA HIS A 166 4.44 -4.32 13.33
C HIS A 166 5.58 -3.66 12.58
N VAL A 167 6.32 -2.78 13.25
CA VAL A 167 7.43 -2.03 12.65
C VAL A 167 8.67 -2.13 13.52
N GLY A 168 9.84 -2.23 12.90
CA GLY A 168 11.15 -2.25 13.56
C GLY A 168 11.81 -3.62 13.58
N MET A 169 13.00 -3.72 14.18
CA MET A 169 13.84 -4.92 14.11
C MET A 169 14.25 -5.40 15.50
N ASP A 170 14.42 -6.71 15.64
CA ASP A 170 14.89 -7.39 16.85
C ASP A 170 14.13 -6.94 18.12
N LYS A 171 14.85 -6.38 19.09
CA LYS A 171 14.33 -5.94 20.40
C LYS A 171 13.62 -4.58 20.33
N HIS A 172 13.54 -3.96 19.16
CA HIS A 172 12.95 -2.64 18.94
C HIS A 172 11.82 -2.75 17.92
N SER A 173 10.79 -3.53 18.26
CA SER A 173 9.56 -3.67 17.47
C SER A 173 8.40 -2.96 18.15
N PHE A 174 7.57 -2.32 17.35
CA PHE A 174 6.40 -1.56 17.79
C PHE A 174 5.17 -2.07 17.06
N LYS A 175 4.10 -2.27 17.80
CA LYS A 175 2.81 -2.72 17.30
C LYS A 175 1.84 -1.53 17.30
N THR A 176 1.30 -1.20 16.15
CA THR A 176 0.35 -0.09 15.96
C THR A 176 -0.96 -0.63 15.39
N GLU A 177 -2.08 -0.22 15.97
CA GLU A 177 -3.41 -0.62 15.53
C GLU A 177 -3.76 -0.03 14.15
N LEU A 178 -4.43 -0.84 13.33
CA LEU A 178 -4.94 -0.47 12.01
C LEU A 178 -6.48 -0.50 12.00
N PHE A 179 -7.08 0.56 11.47
CA PHE A 179 -8.53 0.72 11.43
C PHE A 179 -8.97 1.51 10.18
N PRO A 180 -10.25 1.41 9.76
CA PRO A 180 -10.69 1.93 8.47
C PRO A 180 -10.48 3.45 8.31
N GLY A 181 -10.00 3.85 7.14
CA GLY A 181 -9.68 5.23 6.81
C GLY A 181 -8.27 5.67 7.19
N GLN A 182 -7.55 4.90 7.99
CA GLN A 182 -6.17 5.20 8.34
C GLN A 182 -5.26 5.03 7.12
N ILE A 183 -4.28 5.93 6.97
CA ILE A 183 -3.26 5.86 5.92
C ILE A 183 -1.92 5.52 6.59
N ILE A 184 -1.21 4.54 6.05
CA ILE A 184 0.15 4.18 6.46
C ILE A 184 1.10 4.55 5.33
N LEU A 185 2.01 5.48 5.58
CA LEU A 185 3.15 5.75 4.71
C LEU A 185 4.35 4.97 5.23
N LEU A 186 4.77 3.96 4.47
CA LEU A 186 5.94 3.15 4.73
C LEU A 186 7.06 3.64 3.81
N GLU A 187 8.04 4.32 4.39
CA GLU A 187 9.22 4.80 3.67
C GLU A 187 10.08 3.63 3.18
N LYS A 188 11.00 3.93 2.25
CA LYS A 188 11.97 2.94 1.78
C LYS A 188 12.72 2.31 2.95
N MET A 189 12.93 1.01 2.86
CA MET A 189 13.62 0.17 3.85
C MET A 189 12.94 0.11 5.23
N CYS A 190 11.69 0.58 5.38
CA CYS A 190 10.91 0.43 6.61
C CYS A 190 10.64 -1.07 6.89
N PRO A 191 11.18 -1.67 7.96
CA PRO A 191 10.92 -3.06 8.32
C PRO A 191 9.52 -3.20 8.90
N HIS A 192 8.66 -3.99 8.24
CA HIS A 192 7.28 -4.15 8.68
C HIS A 192 6.65 -5.50 8.32
N HIS A 193 5.51 -5.78 8.96
CA HIS A 193 4.49 -6.73 8.50
C HIS A 193 3.13 -6.34 9.11
N PHE A 194 2.08 -6.97 8.60
CA PHE A 194 0.73 -6.87 9.15
C PHE A 194 0.30 -8.18 9.79
N GLU A 195 -0.48 -8.05 10.87
CA GLU A 195 -1.15 -9.16 11.53
C GLU A 195 -2.64 -8.85 11.71
N THR A 196 -3.45 -9.88 11.82
CA THR A 196 -4.86 -9.78 12.18
C THR A 196 -5.18 -10.68 13.37
N ASP A 197 -6.23 -10.33 14.11
CA ASP A 197 -6.73 -11.12 15.24
C ASP A 197 -8.14 -11.66 14.93
N GLY A 198 -9.17 -11.34 15.70
CA GLY A 198 -10.53 -11.80 15.47
C GLY A 198 -11.18 -11.24 14.20
N GLU A 199 -10.61 -10.19 13.62
CA GLU A 199 -11.17 -9.50 12.45
C GLU A 199 -10.33 -9.65 11.18
N ARG A 200 -11.00 -9.58 10.03
CA ARG A 200 -10.35 -9.49 8.72
C ARG A 200 -9.80 -8.07 8.54
N LEU A 201 -8.72 -7.93 7.78
CA LEU A 201 -8.19 -6.63 7.37
C LEU A 201 -8.09 -6.54 5.85
N ILE A 202 -8.68 -5.49 5.26
CA ILE A 202 -8.58 -5.20 3.82
C ILE A 202 -7.87 -3.86 3.65
N VAL A 203 -6.76 -3.87 2.91
CA VAL A 203 -5.93 -2.68 2.66
C VAL A 203 -5.62 -2.49 1.18
N LEU A 204 -5.36 -1.24 0.81
CA LEU A 204 -4.99 -0.83 -0.55
C LEU A 204 -3.57 -0.24 -0.57
N PRO A 205 -2.53 -1.07 -0.74
CA PRO A 205 -1.17 -0.56 -0.90
C PRO A 205 -0.95 -0.06 -2.34
N LEU A 206 -0.60 1.21 -2.46
CA LEU A 206 0.00 1.80 -3.64
C LEU A 206 1.51 1.65 -3.56
N HIS A 207 2.07 1.07 -4.61
CA HIS A 207 3.48 0.91 -4.84
C HIS A 207 3.90 1.96 -5.87
N VAL A 208 4.80 2.88 -5.51
CA VAL A 208 5.33 3.89 -6.47
C VAL A 208 6.22 3.28 -7.55
N PHE A 209 6.60 2.01 -7.37
CA PHE A 209 7.39 1.18 -8.27
C PHE A 209 7.03 -0.30 -8.03
N SER A 210 6.85 -1.05 -9.11
CA SER A 210 6.63 -2.50 -9.08
C SER A 210 7.81 -3.28 -9.69
N SER A 211 8.31 -4.30 -8.99
CA SER A 211 9.32 -5.23 -9.52
C SER A 211 8.74 -6.26 -10.49
N VAL A 212 7.41 -6.33 -10.61
CA VAL A 212 6.68 -7.24 -11.48
C VAL A 212 5.82 -6.46 -12.48
N GLY A 213 5.56 -7.03 -13.65
CA GLY A 213 4.71 -6.46 -14.68
C GLY A 213 4.45 -7.46 -15.81
N PRO A 214 3.69 -7.06 -16.85
CA PRO A 214 3.48 -7.88 -18.03
C PRO A 214 4.81 -8.36 -18.60
N GLN A 215 4.97 -9.67 -18.71
CA GLN A 215 6.13 -10.24 -19.36
C GLN A 215 5.87 -10.20 -20.87
N GLU A 216 6.57 -9.33 -21.59
CA GLU A 216 6.34 -9.10 -23.03
C GLU A 216 6.38 -10.40 -23.86
N LYS A 217 7.19 -11.39 -23.44
CA LYS A 217 7.31 -12.70 -24.08
C LYS A 217 6.28 -13.74 -23.61
N ALA A 218 5.58 -13.48 -22.50
CA ALA A 218 4.49 -14.30 -22.00
C ALA A 218 3.13 -13.71 -22.43
N HIS A 219 2.98 -13.48 -23.73
CA HIS A 219 1.80 -12.83 -24.31
C HIS A 219 0.77 -13.87 -24.80
N PRO A 220 -0.55 -13.67 -24.62
CA PRO A 220 -1.58 -14.61 -25.10
C PRO A 220 -1.53 -14.89 -26.61
N MET A 221 -1.03 -13.94 -27.41
CA MET A 221 -0.82 -14.18 -28.86
C MET A 221 0.34 -15.14 -29.17
N PHE A 222 1.24 -15.39 -28.22
CA PHE A 222 2.28 -16.43 -28.32
C PHE A 222 1.86 -17.74 -27.63
N HIS A 223 1.04 -17.66 -26.58
CA HIS A 223 0.64 -18.81 -25.76
C HIS A 223 -0.83 -19.15 -25.96
N GLY A 224 -1.13 -20.37 -26.40
CA GLY A 224 -2.52 -20.80 -26.65
C GLY A 224 -3.12 -20.29 -27.96
N THR A 225 -2.30 -19.71 -28.84
CA THR A 225 -2.68 -19.36 -30.23
C THR A 225 -2.24 -20.47 -31.17
N TYR A 226 -3.16 -20.98 -31.99
CA TYR A 226 -2.89 -21.99 -33.02
C TYR A 226 -2.88 -21.33 -34.40
N GLN A 227 -1.82 -21.55 -35.18
CA GLN A 227 -1.77 -21.09 -36.56
C GLN A 227 -2.73 -21.96 -37.40
N ILE A 228 -3.57 -21.30 -38.20
CA ILE A 228 -4.39 -21.98 -39.20
C ILE A 228 -3.71 -21.76 -40.55
N GLY A 229 -3.43 -22.86 -41.24
CA GLY A 229 -2.92 -22.91 -42.62
C GLY A 229 -3.91 -23.59 -43.54
#